data_AF-A0A355BWP4-F1
#
_entry.id   AF-A0A355BWP4-F1
#
_cell.length_a   1.000
_cell.length_b   1.000
_cell.length_c   1.000
_cell.angle_alpha   90.00
_cell.angle_beta   90.00
_cell.angle_gamma   90.00
#
_symmetry.space_group_name_H-M   'P 1'
#
loop_
_entity.id
_entity.type
_entity.pdbx_description
1 polymer ?
#
loop_
_entity_poly.entity_id
_entity_poly.type
_entity_poly.pdbx_seq_one_letter_code
_entity_poly.pdbx_strand_id
1 'polypeptide(L)'
;MRYLLFLFMLIVGDLAGQGITISFDHADSIARLYPDHSLVQMKALADKLTSPLTTETEKFRAIYMWVCLNIETNYDLYVKVKSKRSRHREDPRALSYWNKKHRSLLMRTLLSTNQTICTGYSYLIRELALMADIPCEVVDGYSRNTRIGIRGTAIPNHSWNAVQLNDQWYLCDATWSSGIIESSTGKFIPRYNDAWFLADPQVFLRDHFPSDTIWLLTKQHPTLDQFLGR
;
A
#
# COMPACT_ATOMS: atom_id res chain seq x y z
N MET A 1 -56.95 5.29 -25.56
CA MET A 1 -55.57 4.82 -25.31
C MET A 1 -54.97 5.67 -24.20
N ARG A 2 -54.46 5.07 -23.12
CA ARG A 2 -53.76 5.77 -22.04
C ARG A 2 -52.28 5.40 -22.12
N TYR A 3 -51.41 6.38 -22.35
CA TYR A 3 -49.96 6.17 -22.24
C TYR A 3 -49.56 6.37 -20.78
N LEU A 4 -48.98 5.32 -20.17
CA LEU A 4 -48.45 5.38 -18.82
C LEU A 4 -46.94 5.68 -18.92
N LEU A 5 -46.53 6.91 -18.62
CA LEU A 5 -45.11 7.26 -18.51
C LEU A 5 -44.57 6.74 -17.18
N PHE A 6 -43.76 5.67 -17.23
CA PHE A 6 -42.91 5.29 -16.11
C PHE A 6 -41.69 6.22 -16.06
N LEU A 7 -41.70 7.16 -15.11
CA LEU A 7 -40.57 8.02 -14.83
C LEU A 7 -39.53 7.22 -14.01
N PHE A 8 -38.55 6.62 -14.70
CA PHE A 8 -37.39 6.03 -14.01
C PHE A 8 -36.51 7.15 -13.45
N MET A 9 -36.71 7.48 -12.18
CA MET A 9 -35.80 8.37 -11.45
C MET A 9 -34.51 7.62 -11.14
N LEU A 10 -33.49 7.84 -11.97
CA LEU A 10 -32.12 7.43 -11.68
C LEU A 10 -31.61 8.24 -10.49
N ILE A 11 -31.62 7.65 -9.30
CA ILE A 11 -30.95 8.21 -8.13
C ILE A 11 -29.44 8.00 -8.30
N VAL A 12 -28.81 8.88 -9.09
CA VAL A 12 -27.35 9.07 -9.02
C VAL A 12 -27.09 9.94 -7.79
N GLY A 13 -27.05 9.28 -6.63
CA GLY A 13 -26.70 9.91 -5.36
C GLY A 13 -25.21 10.18 -5.30
N ASP A 14 -24.82 11.43 -5.54
CA ASP A 14 -23.43 11.88 -5.47
C ASP A 14 -22.96 11.87 -4.00
N LEU A 15 -22.33 10.76 -3.58
CA LEU A 15 -21.86 10.54 -2.20
C LEU A 15 -20.79 11.54 -1.75
N ALA A 16 -20.20 12.32 -2.67
CA ALA A 16 -19.26 13.39 -2.36
C ALA A 16 -19.89 14.60 -1.63
N GLY A 17 -21.23 14.72 -1.61
CA GLY A 17 -21.94 15.88 -1.08
C GLY A 17 -22.40 15.79 0.38
N GLN A 18 -22.33 14.63 1.02
CA GLN A 18 -22.70 14.46 2.43
C GLN A 18 -21.43 14.28 3.26
N GLY A 19 -21.19 15.17 4.23
CA GLY A 19 -20.05 15.15 5.15
C GLY A 19 -20.08 14.02 6.18
N ILE A 20 -20.42 12.81 5.75
CA ILE A 20 -20.34 11.59 6.56
C ILE A 20 -18.87 11.22 6.64
N THR A 21 -18.21 11.64 7.72
CA THR A 21 -16.92 11.05 8.11
C THR A 21 -17.16 9.58 8.43
N ILE A 22 -16.73 8.68 7.55
CA ILE A 22 -16.71 7.25 7.84
C ILE A 22 -15.77 7.05 9.03
N SER A 23 -16.32 6.71 10.20
CA SER A 23 -15.49 6.32 11.34
C SER A 23 -14.91 4.94 11.11
N PHE A 24 -13.62 4.81 11.41
CA PHE A 24 -12.90 3.55 11.40
C PHE A 24 -12.62 3.00 12.82
N ASP A 25 -13.20 3.61 13.86
CA ASP A 25 -12.90 3.30 15.27
C ASP A 25 -13.06 1.82 15.61
N HIS A 26 -14.07 1.16 15.04
CA HIS A 26 -14.30 -0.28 15.25
C HIS A 26 -13.20 -1.14 14.62
N ALA A 27 -12.88 -0.91 13.35
CA ALA A 27 -11.80 -1.61 12.65
C ALA A 27 -10.41 -1.34 13.29
N ASP A 28 -10.18 -0.10 13.73
CA ASP A 28 -8.96 0.31 14.41
C ASP A 28 -8.84 -0.27 15.82
N SER A 29 -9.96 -0.54 16.49
CA SER A 29 -9.97 -1.27 17.77
C SER A 29 -9.57 -2.74 17.57
N ILE A 30 -10.11 -3.40 16.55
CA ILE A 30 -9.81 -4.81 16.22
C ILE A 30 -8.34 -4.98 15.82
N ALA A 31 -7.80 -4.06 15.02
CA ALA A 31 -6.39 -4.05 14.64
C ALA A 31 -5.43 -3.99 15.84
N ARG A 32 -5.87 -3.47 17.00
CA ARG A 32 -5.05 -3.37 18.23
C ARG A 32 -5.16 -4.57 19.15
N LEU A 33 -6.07 -5.53 18.89
CA LEU A 33 -6.25 -6.72 19.73
C LEU A 33 -5.16 -7.78 19.58
N TYR A 34 -4.35 -7.70 18.52
CA TYR A 34 -3.47 -8.80 18.11
C TYR A 34 -2.00 -8.40 17.82
N PRO A 35 -1.35 -7.52 18.63
CA PRO A 35 -0.07 -6.91 18.25
C PRO A 35 1.03 -7.93 17.96
N ASP A 36 1.17 -8.96 18.81
CA ASP A 36 2.20 -9.99 18.70
C ASP A 36 1.77 -11.21 17.87
N HIS A 37 0.74 -11.09 17.02
CA HIS A 37 0.25 -12.25 16.27
C HIS A 37 1.29 -12.74 15.25
N SER A 38 1.62 -14.03 15.32
CA SER A 38 2.58 -14.62 14.40
C SER A 38 2.08 -14.55 12.95
N LEU A 39 2.91 -14.00 12.07
CA LEU A 39 2.69 -14.02 10.62
C LEU A 39 2.78 -15.42 10.00
N VAL A 40 3.31 -16.42 10.71
CA VAL A 40 3.25 -17.83 10.28
C VAL A 40 1.80 -18.32 10.26
N GLN A 41 0.92 -17.74 11.09
CA GLN A 41 -0.51 -18.04 11.15
C GLN A 41 -1.33 -16.98 10.38
N MET A 42 -0.85 -16.53 9.20
CA MET A 42 -1.39 -15.40 8.46
C MET A 42 -2.91 -15.49 8.16
N LYS A 43 -3.42 -16.67 7.81
CA LYS A 43 -4.86 -16.87 7.57
C LYS A 43 -5.69 -16.64 8.85
N ALA A 44 -5.25 -17.18 9.98
CA ALA A 44 -5.92 -16.98 11.26
C ALA A 44 -5.83 -15.51 11.74
N LEU A 45 -4.79 -14.77 11.35
CA LEU A 45 -4.71 -13.33 11.56
C LEU A 45 -5.75 -12.59 10.69
N ALA A 46 -5.83 -12.89 9.39
CA ALA A 46 -6.82 -12.30 8.49
C ALA A 46 -8.25 -12.56 8.98
N ASP A 47 -8.58 -13.79 9.36
CA ASP A 47 -9.90 -14.16 9.90
C ASP A 47 -10.22 -13.38 11.19
N LYS A 48 -9.26 -13.25 12.12
CA LYS A 48 -9.44 -12.47 13.36
C LYS A 48 -9.64 -10.98 13.11
N LEU A 49 -8.95 -10.41 12.14
CA LEU A 49 -9.06 -8.99 11.79
C LEU A 49 -10.36 -8.65 11.05
N THR A 50 -10.97 -9.61 10.34
CA THR A 50 -12.04 -9.32 9.38
C THR A 50 -13.38 -9.97 9.69
N SER A 51 -13.43 -11.08 10.42
CA SER A 51 -14.70 -11.74 10.78
C SER A 51 -15.66 -10.92 11.68
N PRO A 52 -15.21 -9.97 12.54
CA PRO A 52 -16.13 -9.12 13.29
C PRO A 52 -16.66 -7.91 12.49
N LEU A 53 -16.23 -7.75 11.22
CA LEU A 53 -16.48 -6.56 10.40
C LEU A 53 -17.38 -6.89 9.21
N THR A 54 -18.27 -5.97 8.87
CA THR A 54 -19.28 -6.21 7.84
C THR A 54 -18.77 -5.81 6.45
N THR A 55 -18.25 -4.58 6.32
CA THR A 55 -17.89 -4.02 5.01
C THR A 55 -16.46 -4.36 4.59
N GLU A 56 -16.20 -4.44 3.29
CA GLU A 56 -14.84 -4.62 2.76
C GLU A 56 -13.89 -3.49 3.21
N THR A 57 -14.39 -2.25 3.26
CA THR A 57 -13.62 -1.09 3.70
C THR A 57 -13.17 -1.20 5.15
N GLU A 58 -14.05 -1.64 6.06
CA GLU A 58 -13.67 -1.90 7.47
C GLU A 58 -12.69 -3.08 7.57
N LYS A 59 -12.94 -4.18 6.88
CA LYS A 59 -12.05 -5.35 6.87
C LYS A 59 -10.65 -5.00 6.39
N PHE A 60 -10.55 -4.27 5.28
CA PHE A 60 -9.28 -3.79 4.75
C PHE A 60 -8.64 -2.77 5.68
N ARG A 61 -9.42 -1.89 6.33
CA ARG A 61 -8.92 -0.97 7.36
C ARG A 61 -8.24 -1.70 8.51
N ALA A 62 -8.88 -2.73 9.06
CA ALA A 62 -8.32 -3.51 10.16
C ALA A 62 -7.01 -4.22 9.76
N ILE A 63 -6.95 -4.79 8.56
CA ILE A 63 -5.71 -5.35 7.95
C ILE A 63 -4.62 -4.27 7.84
N TYR A 64 -4.95 -3.14 7.23
CA TYR A 64 -4.00 -2.06 6.96
C TYR A 64 -3.45 -1.45 8.26
N MET A 65 -4.33 -1.16 9.22
CA MET A 65 -3.95 -0.64 10.53
C MET A 65 -3.09 -1.66 11.30
N TRP A 66 -3.45 -2.95 11.30
CA TRP A 66 -2.66 -3.98 11.96
C TRP A 66 -1.24 -4.05 11.38
N VAL A 67 -1.10 -4.04 10.06
CA VAL A 67 0.22 -4.03 9.40
C VAL A 67 1.01 -2.77 9.76
N CYS A 68 0.36 -1.60 9.78
CA CYS A 68 1.06 -0.34 10.06
C CYS A 68 1.49 -0.17 11.53
N LEU A 69 0.86 -0.88 12.47
CA LEU A 69 1.19 -0.83 13.89
C LEU A 69 2.22 -1.89 14.31
N ASN A 70 2.26 -3.04 13.63
CA ASN A 70 3.00 -4.21 14.11
C ASN A 70 4.20 -4.61 13.21
N ILE A 71 4.37 -3.96 12.07
CA ILE A 71 5.52 -4.17 11.17
C ILE A 71 6.43 -2.93 11.19
N GLU A 72 7.74 -3.16 11.20
CA GLU A 72 8.74 -2.08 11.19
C GLU A 72 9.51 -1.98 9.87
N THR A 73 9.93 -0.77 9.51
CA THR A 73 10.80 -0.55 8.35
C THR A 73 12.27 -0.82 8.70
N ASN A 74 12.86 -1.87 8.14
CA ASN A 74 14.28 -2.20 8.26
C ASN A 74 15.12 -1.32 7.30
N TYR A 75 15.60 -0.18 7.79
CA TYR A 75 16.38 0.77 6.99
C TYR A 75 17.70 0.19 6.48
N ASP A 76 18.38 -0.62 7.29
CA ASP A 76 19.61 -1.32 6.97
C ASP A 76 19.45 -2.23 5.74
N LEU A 77 18.35 -2.97 5.68
CA LEU A 77 17.95 -3.79 4.56
C LEU A 77 17.63 -2.94 3.33
N TYR A 78 16.91 -1.83 3.49
CA TYR A 78 16.66 -0.87 2.41
C TYR A 78 17.95 -0.33 1.78
N VAL A 79 18.93 0.08 2.58
CA VAL A 79 20.24 0.56 2.09
C VAL A 79 21.00 -0.54 1.33
N LYS A 80 21.02 -1.76 1.87
CA LYS A 80 21.63 -2.95 1.23
C LYS A 80 20.95 -3.26 -0.11
N VAL A 81 19.62 -3.21 -0.17
CA VAL A 81 18.80 -3.45 -1.38
C VAL A 81 19.03 -2.36 -2.43
N LYS A 82 18.98 -1.07 -2.05
CA LYS A 82 19.25 0.07 -2.94
C LYS A 82 20.64 -0.04 -3.57
N SER A 83 21.66 -0.38 -2.78
CA SER A 83 23.03 -0.60 -3.27
C SER A 83 23.10 -1.77 -4.27
N LYS A 84 22.47 -2.90 -3.98
CA LYS A 84 22.45 -4.07 -4.89
C LYS A 84 21.69 -3.81 -6.18
N ARG A 85 20.50 -3.21 -6.13
CA ARG A 85 19.72 -2.83 -7.33
C ARG A 85 20.51 -1.88 -8.23
N SER A 86 21.21 -0.89 -7.66
CA SER A 86 22.07 0.04 -8.42
C SER A 86 23.20 -0.65 -9.19
N ARG A 87 23.82 -1.71 -8.61
CA ARG A 87 24.87 -2.50 -9.27
C ARG A 87 24.36 -3.34 -10.44
N HIS A 88 23.07 -3.68 -10.47
CA HIS A 88 22.43 -4.45 -11.54
C HIS A 88 21.61 -3.58 -12.50
N ARG A 89 21.67 -2.25 -12.41
CA ARG A 89 20.85 -1.32 -13.22
C ARG A 89 21.03 -1.49 -14.74
N GLU A 90 22.22 -1.92 -15.16
CA GLU A 90 22.62 -2.10 -16.57
C GLU A 90 22.40 -3.55 -17.07
N ASP A 91 21.99 -4.48 -16.19
CA ASP A 91 21.62 -5.84 -16.56
C ASP A 91 20.22 -6.20 -16.00
N PRO A 92 19.15 -5.98 -16.80
CA PRO A 92 17.78 -6.31 -16.41
C PRO A 92 17.56 -7.79 -16.05
N ARG A 93 18.34 -8.72 -16.63
CA ARG A 93 18.22 -10.16 -16.36
C ARG A 93 18.82 -10.50 -15.00
N ALA A 94 20.01 -10.00 -14.69
CA ALA A 94 20.61 -10.14 -13.37
C ALA A 94 19.76 -9.45 -12.29
N LEU A 95 19.22 -8.26 -12.57
CA LEU A 95 18.32 -7.54 -11.67
C LEU A 95 17.05 -8.34 -11.37
N SER A 96 16.39 -8.88 -12.39
CA SER A 96 15.18 -9.71 -12.24
C SER A 96 15.45 -10.99 -11.45
N TYR A 97 16.52 -11.72 -11.79
CA TYR A 97 16.94 -12.92 -11.04
C TYR A 97 17.26 -12.62 -9.58
N TRP A 98 18.01 -11.54 -9.31
CA TRP A 98 18.33 -11.11 -7.97
C TRP A 98 17.09 -10.69 -7.18
N ASN A 99 16.17 -9.91 -7.78
CA ASN A 99 14.90 -9.50 -7.17
C ASN A 99 14.07 -10.73 -6.76
N LYS A 100 13.94 -11.74 -7.64
CA LYS A 100 13.21 -12.99 -7.33
C LYS A 100 13.80 -13.73 -6.14
N LYS A 101 15.13 -13.92 -6.11
CA LYS A 101 15.83 -14.58 -4.99
C LYS A 101 15.74 -13.76 -3.70
N HIS A 102 15.86 -12.43 -3.81
CA HIS A 102 15.79 -11.52 -2.68
C HIS A 102 14.39 -11.49 -2.04
N ARG A 103 13.32 -11.51 -2.84
CA ARG A 103 11.93 -11.53 -2.34
C ARG A 103 11.68 -12.70 -1.38
N SER A 104 12.14 -13.91 -1.71
CA SER A 104 11.99 -15.08 -0.82
C SER A 104 12.80 -14.95 0.49
N LEU A 105 13.92 -14.21 0.49
CA LEU A 105 14.65 -13.91 1.72
C LEU A 105 13.93 -12.84 2.55
N LEU A 106 13.46 -11.76 1.89
CA LEU A 106 12.70 -10.68 2.52
C LEU A 106 11.44 -11.20 3.22
N MET A 107 10.69 -12.11 2.58
CA MET A 107 9.52 -12.75 3.18
C MET A 107 9.88 -13.59 4.41
N ARG A 108 10.95 -14.40 4.35
CA ARG A 108 11.41 -15.15 5.53
C ARG A 108 11.81 -14.23 6.69
N THR A 109 12.54 -13.14 6.42
CA THR A 109 12.88 -12.14 7.44
C THR A 109 11.62 -11.56 8.06
N LEU A 110 10.70 -11.04 7.25
CA LEU A 110 9.40 -10.50 7.70
C LEU A 110 8.64 -11.47 8.60
N LEU A 111 8.46 -12.73 8.18
CA LEU A 111 7.76 -13.75 8.98
C LEU A 111 8.44 -14.07 10.32
N SER A 112 9.75 -13.83 10.44
CA SER A 112 10.55 -14.15 11.63
C SER A 112 10.83 -12.98 12.55
N THR A 113 10.77 -11.74 12.05
CA THR A 113 11.16 -10.54 12.83
C THR A 113 10.14 -9.41 12.81
N ASN A 114 9.03 -9.51 12.06
CA ASN A 114 8.10 -8.42 11.79
C ASN A 114 8.78 -7.15 11.22
N GLN A 115 9.93 -7.28 10.54
CA GLN A 115 10.62 -6.14 9.93
C GLN A 115 10.82 -6.34 8.42
N THR A 116 10.63 -5.28 7.64
CA THR A 116 10.74 -5.36 6.18
C THR A 116 11.00 -4.01 5.49
N ILE A 117 10.91 -3.96 4.16
CA ILE A 117 10.93 -2.73 3.36
C ILE A 117 9.64 -2.63 2.56
N CYS A 118 9.43 -1.56 1.78
CA CYS A 118 8.20 -1.33 1.02
C CYS A 118 7.65 -2.54 0.25
N THR A 119 8.52 -3.29 -0.44
CA THR A 119 8.13 -4.54 -1.11
C THR A 119 7.53 -5.57 -0.15
N GLY A 120 8.00 -5.70 1.10
CA GLY A 120 7.40 -6.67 2.01
C GLY A 120 6.13 -6.18 2.71
N TYR A 121 6.00 -4.86 2.94
CA TYR A 121 4.72 -4.28 3.34
C TYR A 121 3.64 -4.54 2.30
N SER A 122 3.93 -4.24 1.03
CA SER A 122 2.92 -4.35 -0.02
C SER A 122 2.52 -5.79 -0.31
N TYR A 123 3.46 -6.73 -0.24
CA TYR A 123 3.12 -8.16 -0.29
C TYR A 123 2.27 -8.59 0.91
N LEU A 124 2.60 -8.20 2.15
CA LEU A 124 1.84 -8.59 3.33
C LEU A 124 0.40 -8.05 3.32
N ILE A 125 0.20 -6.78 2.96
CA ILE A 125 -1.12 -6.17 2.78
C ILE A 125 -1.93 -6.98 1.75
N ARG A 126 -1.31 -7.35 0.62
CA ARG A 126 -1.98 -8.14 -0.40
C ARG A 126 -2.37 -9.52 0.11
N GLU A 127 -1.45 -10.29 0.68
CA GLU A 127 -1.76 -11.66 1.12
C GLU A 127 -2.85 -11.68 2.20
N LEU A 128 -2.84 -10.72 3.14
CA LEU A 128 -3.91 -10.58 4.14
C LEU A 128 -5.26 -10.18 3.52
N ALA A 129 -5.28 -9.25 2.56
CA ALA A 129 -6.49 -8.85 1.85
C ALA A 129 -7.10 -9.99 1.03
N LEU A 130 -6.27 -10.71 0.26
CA LEU A 130 -6.70 -11.89 -0.50
C LEU A 130 -7.20 -13.03 0.40
N MET A 131 -6.64 -13.19 1.61
CA MET A 131 -7.15 -14.16 2.61
C MET A 131 -8.51 -13.79 3.21
N ALA A 132 -8.95 -12.54 3.04
CA ALA A 132 -10.26 -12.01 3.40
C ALA A 132 -11.17 -11.78 2.17
N ASP A 133 -10.82 -12.38 1.02
CA ASP A 133 -11.51 -12.30 -0.27
C ASP A 133 -11.58 -10.88 -0.89
N ILE A 134 -10.68 -9.97 -0.48
CA ILE A 134 -10.58 -8.59 -0.99
C ILE A 134 -9.49 -8.52 -2.08
N PRO A 135 -9.82 -8.16 -3.34
CA PRO A 135 -8.84 -8.04 -4.41
C PRO A 135 -7.81 -6.93 -4.10
N CYS A 136 -6.53 -7.27 -4.19
CA CYS A 136 -5.45 -6.36 -3.88
C CYS A 136 -4.24 -6.69 -4.75
N GLU A 137 -3.55 -5.66 -5.23
CA GLU A 137 -2.38 -5.77 -6.10
C GLU A 137 -1.18 -5.05 -5.51
N VAL A 138 0.02 -5.51 -5.88
CA VAL A 138 1.28 -4.84 -5.56
C VAL A 138 1.68 -3.96 -6.73
N VAL A 139 1.76 -2.66 -6.50
CA VAL A 139 2.14 -1.67 -7.50
C VAL A 139 3.61 -1.31 -7.29
N ASP A 140 4.48 -1.71 -8.22
CA ASP A 140 5.88 -1.30 -8.25
C ASP A 140 6.04 0.02 -9.03
N GLY A 141 6.83 0.96 -8.52
CA GLY A 141 7.00 2.27 -9.15
C GLY A 141 8.09 3.16 -8.57
N TYR A 142 7.94 4.45 -8.81
CA TYR A 142 8.88 5.50 -8.43
C TYR A 142 8.26 6.37 -7.33
N SER A 143 9.02 6.63 -6.27
CA SER A 143 8.65 7.64 -5.26
C SER A 143 9.64 8.79 -5.18
N ARG A 144 9.11 10.02 -5.02
CA ARG A 144 9.87 11.26 -4.78
C ARG A 144 10.27 11.38 -3.31
N ASN A 145 11.01 10.40 -2.76
CA ASN A 145 11.45 10.51 -1.37
C ASN A 145 12.41 11.72 -1.18
N THR A 146 11.87 12.81 -0.66
CA THR A 146 12.52 14.12 -0.51
C THR A 146 13.71 14.10 0.46
N ARG A 147 13.79 13.11 1.37
CA ARG A 147 14.83 13.04 2.40
C ARG A 147 16.15 12.42 1.95
N ILE A 148 16.19 11.71 0.80
CA ILE A 148 17.37 10.96 0.35
C ILE A 148 17.84 11.42 -1.05
N GLY A 149 17.50 12.65 -1.43
CA GLY A 149 18.08 13.37 -2.58
C GLY A 149 17.98 12.63 -3.91
N ILE A 150 16.77 12.57 -4.50
CA ILE A 150 16.55 11.88 -5.77
C ILE A 150 16.23 12.88 -6.89
N ARG A 151 17.26 13.24 -7.67
CA ARG A 151 17.08 13.33 -9.13
C ARG A 151 16.75 11.91 -9.60
N GLY A 152 15.65 11.74 -10.33
CA GLY A 152 14.99 10.44 -10.56
C GLY A 152 15.92 9.25 -10.80
N THR A 153 15.72 8.15 -10.08
CA THR A 153 16.37 6.88 -10.42
C THR A 153 15.82 6.36 -11.74
N ALA A 154 16.68 5.86 -12.62
CA ALA A 154 16.26 5.26 -13.90
C ALA A 154 15.56 3.89 -13.75
N ILE A 155 15.37 3.43 -12.51
CA ILE A 155 14.67 2.20 -12.15
C ILE A 155 13.62 2.50 -11.07
N PRO A 156 12.50 1.76 -11.02
CA PRO A 156 11.56 1.80 -9.91
C PRO A 156 12.29 1.61 -8.57
N ASN A 157 11.88 2.35 -7.55
CA ASN A 157 12.54 2.43 -6.25
C ASN A 157 11.60 2.14 -5.05
N HIS A 158 10.31 1.94 -5.30
CA HIS A 158 9.28 1.79 -4.27
C HIS A 158 8.18 0.81 -4.70
N SER A 159 7.42 0.29 -3.72
CA SER A 159 6.31 -0.65 -3.92
C SER A 159 5.19 -0.31 -2.93
N TRP A 160 3.94 -0.26 -3.39
CA TRP A 160 2.74 0.02 -2.57
C TRP A 160 1.57 -0.88 -3.03
N ASN A 161 0.33 -0.58 -2.64
CA ASN A 161 -0.84 -1.36 -3.05
C ASN A 161 -1.89 -0.55 -3.79
N ALA A 162 -2.59 -1.24 -4.69
CA ALA A 162 -3.93 -0.88 -5.10
C ALA A 162 -4.90 -1.94 -4.55
N VAL A 163 -6.03 -1.54 -3.98
CA VAL A 163 -7.06 -2.42 -3.42
C VAL A 163 -8.41 -2.15 -4.08
N GLN A 164 -9.18 -3.19 -4.38
CA GLN A 164 -10.55 -3.05 -4.85
C GLN A 164 -11.51 -3.20 -3.67
N LEU A 165 -12.39 -2.21 -3.48
CA LEU A 165 -13.42 -2.17 -2.44
C LEU A 165 -14.72 -1.70 -3.07
N ASN A 166 -15.80 -2.48 -2.96
CA ASN A 166 -17.10 -2.23 -3.60
C ASN A 166 -16.93 -1.92 -5.11
N ASP A 167 -16.25 -2.83 -5.82
CA ASP A 167 -15.87 -2.74 -7.24
C ASP A 167 -14.93 -1.59 -7.65
N GLN A 168 -14.61 -0.62 -6.78
CA GLN A 168 -13.73 0.51 -7.08
C GLN A 168 -12.30 0.29 -6.58
N TRP A 169 -11.30 0.70 -7.38
CA TRP A 169 -9.89 0.66 -6.99
C TRP A 169 -9.44 1.91 -6.23
N TYR A 170 -8.62 1.71 -5.19
CA TYR A 170 -8.05 2.73 -4.31
C TYR A 170 -6.54 2.49 -4.11
N LEU A 171 -5.77 3.54 -3.81
CA LEU A 171 -4.33 3.45 -3.55
C LEU A 171 -4.02 3.53 -2.05
N CYS A 172 -3.03 2.77 -1.59
CA CYS A 172 -2.49 2.94 -0.25
C CYS A 172 -1.00 2.53 -0.12
N ASP A 173 -0.28 3.13 0.82
CA ASP A 173 1.12 2.78 1.14
C ASP A 173 1.36 2.61 2.65
N ALA A 174 1.27 1.36 3.10
CA ALA A 174 1.56 0.98 4.48
C ALA A 174 2.98 1.38 4.91
N THR A 175 3.96 1.43 4.00
CA THR A 175 5.34 1.81 4.33
C THR A 175 5.43 3.24 4.84
N TRP A 176 4.71 4.17 4.21
CA TRP A 176 4.69 5.59 4.58
C TRP A 176 3.61 5.91 5.62
N SER A 177 2.61 5.04 5.80
CA SER A 177 1.70 5.09 6.95
C SER A 177 2.35 4.63 8.26
N SER A 178 3.20 3.59 8.28
CA SER A 178 3.66 2.95 9.54
C SER A 178 4.51 3.88 10.42
N GLY A 179 5.35 4.72 9.83
CA GLY A 179 6.24 5.60 10.59
C GLY A 179 7.34 6.23 9.75
N ILE A 180 8.38 6.71 10.42
CA ILE A 180 9.52 7.38 9.77
C ILE A 180 10.85 6.72 10.14
N ILE A 181 11.87 6.92 9.30
CA ILE A 181 13.25 6.69 9.69
C ILE A 181 13.83 7.97 10.29
N GLU A 182 14.48 7.84 11.45
CA GLU A 182 15.27 8.89 12.07
C GLU A 182 16.60 9.07 11.33
N SER A 183 16.82 10.24 10.73
CA SER A 183 17.96 10.49 9.84
C SER A 183 19.34 10.37 10.51
N SER A 184 19.43 10.59 11.82
CA SER A 184 20.69 10.54 12.58
C SER A 184 21.11 9.12 12.99
N THR A 185 20.15 8.23 13.24
CA THR A 185 20.42 6.87 13.78
C THR A 185 20.06 5.75 12.80
N GLY A 186 19.29 6.05 11.75
CA GLY A 186 18.72 5.03 10.86
C GLY A 186 17.62 4.18 11.49
N LYS A 187 17.20 4.47 12.72
CA LYS A 187 16.14 3.73 13.42
C LYS A 187 14.76 4.05 12.86
N PHE A 188 13.90 3.05 12.82
CA PHE A 188 12.47 3.25 12.61
C PHE A 188 11.83 3.84 13.88
N ILE A 189 10.95 4.81 13.70
CA ILE A 189 10.09 5.38 14.73
C ILE A 189 8.65 5.14 14.28
N PRO A 190 7.90 4.23 14.94
CA PRO A 190 6.48 4.03 14.71
C PRO A 190 5.74 5.36 14.86
N ARG A 191 4.97 5.74 13.84
CA ARG A 191 4.25 7.02 13.79
C ARG A 191 3.18 6.92 12.72
N TYR A 192 2.05 6.31 13.10
CA TYR A 192 0.96 6.09 12.18
C TYR A 192 0.51 7.39 11.49
N ASN A 193 0.40 7.37 10.17
CA ASN A 193 -0.10 8.45 9.35
C ASN A 193 -1.22 7.93 8.43
N ASP A 194 -2.43 8.42 8.66
CA ASP A 194 -3.64 8.02 7.95
C ASP A 194 -3.65 8.47 6.48
N ALA A 195 -2.89 9.52 6.12
CA ALA A 195 -2.93 10.17 4.80
C ALA A 195 -2.54 9.28 3.60
N TRP A 196 -2.01 8.07 3.84
CA TRP A 196 -1.69 7.09 2.81
C TRP A 196 -2.65 5.89 2.79
N PHE A 197 -3.74 5.91 3.57
CA PHE A 197 -4.83 4.94 3.50
C PHE A 197 -5.94 5.44 2.56
N LEU A 198 -6.28 4.64 1.54
CA LEU A 198 -7.28 4.98 0.50
C LEU A 198 -7.10 6.41 -0.07
N ALA A 199 -5.85 6.80 -0.29
CA ALA A 199 -5.47 8.16 -0.59
C ALA A 199 -6.00 8.61 -1.96
N ASP A 200 -6.38 9.89 -2.05
CA ASP A 200 -6.80 10.51 -3.32
C ASP A 200 -5.70 10.33 -4.39
N PRO A 201 -6.02 9.78 -5.58
CA PRO A 201 -5.00 9.53 -6.60
C PRO A 201 -4.24 10.77 -7.10
N GLN A 202 -4.84 11.97 -7.11
CA GLN A 202 -4.16 13.21 -7.50
C GLN A 202 -3.17 13.69 -6.43
N VAL A 203 -3.46 13.41 -5.15
CA VAL A 203 -2.52 13.64 -4.04
C VAL A 203 -1.41 12.60 -4.09
N PHE A 204 -1.76 11.32 -4.23
CA PHE A 204 -0.81 10.21 -4.28
C PHE A 204 0.21 10.36 -5.42
N LEU A 205 -0.25 10.79 -6.60
CA LEU A 205 0.56 11.05 -7.80
C LEU A 205 1.65 12.13 -7.63
N ARG A 206 1.56 12.98 -6.60
CA ARG A 206 2.62 13.98 -6.32
C ARG A 206 3.92 13.30 -5.94
N ASP A 207 3.81 12.25 -5.14
CA ASP A 207 4.93 11.52 -4.55
C ASP A 207 5.16 10.14 -5.15
N HIS A 208 4.17 9.54 -5.82
CA HIS A 208 4.19 8.19 -6.36
C HIS A 208 3.86 8.16 -7.86
N PHE A 209 4.62 7.39 -8.64
CA PHE A 209 4.34 7.15 -10.06
C PHE A 209 4.50 5.66 -10.38
N PRO A 210 3.44 4.95 -10.79
CA PRO A 210 3.50 3.51 -11.01
C PRO A 210 4.30 3.17 -12.27
N SER A 211 4.89 1.97 -12.32
CA SER A 211 5.55 1.48 -13.54
C SER A 211 4.55 1.12 -14.65
N ASP A 212 3.33 0.75 -14.25
CA ASP A 212 2.18 0.52 -15.13
C ASP A 212 1.14 1.62 -14.89
N THR A 213 0.84 2.41 -15.92
CA THR A 213 0.02 3.62 -15.82
C THR A 213 -1.47 3.34 -15.57
N ILE A 214 -1.94 2.08 -15.63
CA ILE A 214 -3.30 1.74 -15.17
C ILE A 214 -3.49 2.11 -13.69
N TRP A 215 -2.44 2.01 -12.88
CA TRP A 215 -2.47 2.30 -11.44
C TRP A 215 -2.33 3.78 -11.10
N LEU A 216 -2.36 4.68 -12.09
CA LEU A 216 -2.44 6.11 -11.82
C LEU A 216 -3.79 6.46 -11.16
N LEU A 217 -4.88 5.81 -11.58
CA LEU A 217 -6.26 6.06 -11.12
C LEU A 217 -6.70 7.55 -11.19
N THR A 218 -5.99 8.36 -11.97
CA THR A 218 -6.24 9.78 -12.20
C THR A 218 -6.76 10.04 -13.62
N LYS A 219 -7.55 11.11 -13.80
CA LYS A 219 -7.93 11.63 -15.13
C LYS A 219 -6.74 12.25 -15.92
N GLN A 220 -5.65 12.54 -15.21
CA GLN A 220 -4.41 13.05 -15.79
C GLN A 220 -3.42 11.89 -15.95
N HIS A 221 -2.73 11.83 -17.09
CA HIS A 221 -1.71 10.82 -17.36
C HIS A 221 -0.37 11.50 -17.66
N PRO A 222 0.33 12.05 -16.65
CA PRO A 222 1.65 12.61 -16.87
C PRO A 222 2.63 11.51 -17.31
N THR A 223 3.65 11.89 -18.05
CA THR A 223 4.78 10.99 -18.36
C THR A 223 5.69 10.82 -17.15
N LEU A 224 6.53 9.79 -17.17
CA LEU A 224 7.55 9.58 -16.15
C LEU A 224 8.57 10.73 -16.05
N ASP A 225 8.77 11.51 -17.13
CA ASP A 225 9.67 12.67 -17.15
C ASP A 225 8.99 13.98 -16.68
N GLN A 226 7.65 14.05 -16.74
CA GLN A 226 6.84 15.09 -16.06
C GLN A 226 6.70 14.79 -14.56
N PHE A 227 6.53 13.51 -14.20
CA PHE A 227 7.02 13.01 -12.92
C PHE A 227 8.56 13.14 -12.88
N LEU A 228 9.22 13.01 -11.73
CA LEU A 228 10.67 13.31 -11.58
C LEU A 228 11.07 14.80 -11.85
N GLY A 229 10.74 15.40 -13.00
CA GLY A 229 11.04 16.78 -13.41
C GLY A 229 12.21 16.87 -14.38
N ARG A 230 12.02 16.43 -15.62
CA ARG A 230 13.04 16.33 -16.69
C ARG A 230 12.59 16.96 -18.00
#